data_AF-A0A8H4T767-F1
#
_entry.id   AF-A0A8H4T767-F1
#
_cell.length_a   1.000
_cell.length_b   1.000
_cell.length_c   1.000
_cell.angle_alpha   90.00
_cell.angle_beta   90.00
_cell.angle_gamma   90.00
#
_symmetry.space_group_name_H-M   'P 1'
#
loop_
_entity.id
_entity.type
_entity.pdbx_description
1 polymer ?
#
loop_
_entity_poly.entity_id
_entity_poly.type
_entity_poly.pdbx_seq_one_letter_code
_entity_poly.pdbx_strand_id
1 'polypeptide(L)'
;MYRKHEESDVAMDRSTISEAAPDETFDIALTFAVRIIETVVRRWGDTNTLPFLHTILVFMSHMTRYPAAISHLEKVYPWKLTSLMLNSLLVSCEPGYKVQSHFRLPEKDQLPRPLPEDFAMRGLLYAEDYFPNDWFRNDKIDEDEKYFELASMSEERKDRILTLGSKIATSGTWLLWDEETSQFSVPEKYDIELEDVPT
;
A
#
# COMPACT_ATOMS: atom_id res chain seq x y z
N MET A 1 -28.49 18.33 -49.96
CA MET A 1 -29.32 17.57 -49.00
C MET A 1 -28.38 17.02 -47.93
N TYR A 2 -28.50 17.54 -46.71
CA TYR A 2 -27.74 17.09 -45.54
C TYR A 2 -28.17 15.68 -45.13
N ARG A 3 -27.20 14.79 -44.86
CA ARG A 3 -27.42 13.58 -44.06
C ARG A 3 -26.79 13.84 -42.69
N LYS A 4 -27.64 14.12 -41.70
CA LYS A 4 -27.27 14.08 -40.28
C LYS A 4 -26.98 12.63 -39.94
N HIS A 5 -25.77 12.34 -39.46
CA HIS A 5 -25.53 11.13 -38.69
C HIS A 5 -26.05 11.41 -37.28
N GLU A 6 -27.12 10.75 -36.88
CA GLU A 6 -27.54 10.69 -35.49
C GLU A 6 -26.63 9.67 -34.81
N GLU A 7 -25.64 10.15 -34.07
CA GLU A 7 -25.03 9.37 -33.00
C GLU A 7 -26.07 9.23 -31.90
N SER A 8 -26.60 8.02 -31.73
CA SER A 8 -27.37 7.68 -30.55
C SER A 8 -26.39 7.58 -29.38
N ASP A 9 -26.31 8.62 -28.57
CA ASP A 9 -25.76 8.53 -27.22
C ASP A 9 -26.58 7.49 -26.45
N VAL A 10 -26.03 6.28 -26.35
CA VAL A 10 -26.56 5.25 -25.45
C VAL A 10 -26.25 5.76 -24.06
N ALA A 11 -27.23 6.43 -23.44
CA ALA A 11 -27.22 6.73 -22.03
C ALA A 11 -27.00 5.40 -21.30
N MET A 12 -25.81 5.22 -20.74
CA MET A 12 -25.49 4.07 -19.90
C MET A 12 -26.43 4.15 -18.71
N ASP A 13 -27.46 3.32 -18.73
CA ASP A 13 -28.43 3.20 -17.65
C ASP A 13 -27.63 2.93 -16.37
N ARG A 14 -27.59 3.92 -15.48
CA ARG A 14 -27.06 3.79 -14.11
C ARG A 14 -28.05 2.96 -13.28
N SER A 15 -28.61 1.91 -13.88
CA SER A 15 -29.31 0.86 -13.18
C SER A 15 -28.28 0.23 -12.26
N THR A 16 -28.44 0.48 -10.96
CA THR A 16 -27.94 -0.32 -9.85
C THR A 16 -26.85 -1.30 -10.27
N ILE A 17 -25.60 -0.87 -10.18
CA ILE A 17 -24.48 -1.81 -10.06
C ILE A 17 -24.87 -2.64 -8.83
N SER A 18 -25.37 -3.86 -9.06
CA SER A 18 -25.53 -4.83 -8.00
C SER A 18 -24.18 -4.88 -7.31
N GLU A 19 -24.14 -4.60 -6.01
CA GLU A 19 -22.95 -4.92 -5.21
C GLU A 19 -22.59 -6.36 -5.56
N ALA A 20 -21.46 -6.54 -6.23
CA ALA A 20 -20.99 -7.85 -6.61
C ALA A 20 -20.65 -8.55 -5.30
N ALA A 21 -21.53 -9.42 -4.83
CA ALA A 21 -21.26 -10.22 -3.66
C ALA A 21 -20.03 -11.09 -3.97
N PRO A 22 -19.09 -11.21 -3.01
CA PRO A 22 -17.94 -12.07 -3.22
C PRO A 22 -18.40 -13.50 -3.51
N ASP A 23 -17.85 -14.09 -4.56
CA ASP A 23 -18.11 -15.47 -4.95
C ASP A 23 -17.02 -16.41 -4.41
N GLU A 24 -17.17 -17.71 -4.65
CA GLU A 24 -16.18 -18.71 -4.22
C GLU A 24 -14.78 -18.44 -4.82
N THR A 25 -14.73 -17.86 -6.03
CA THR A 25 -13.47 -17.49 -6.69
C THR A 25 -12.75 -16.40 -5.90
N PHE A 26 -13.49 -15.39 -5.42
CA PHE A 26 -12.94 -14.35 -4.57
C PHE A 26 -12.35 -14.92 -3.28
N ASP A 27 -13.06 -15.82 -2.59
CA ASP A 27 -12.57 -16.40 -1.33
C ASP A 27 -11.28 -17.20 -1.51
N ILE A 28 -11.19 -17.97 -2.60
CA ILE A 28 -9.97 -18.71 -2.96
C ILE A 28 -8.83 -17.73 -3.26
N ALA A 29 -9.08 -16.70 -4.06
CA ALA A 29 -8.08 -15.69 -4.42
C ALA A 29 -7.58 -14.91 -3.19
N LEU A 30 -8.50 -14.52 -2.30
CA LEU A 30 -8.19 -13.83 -1.05
C LEU A 30 -7.35 -14.70 -0.13
N THR A 31 -7.73 -15.97 0.04
CA THR A 31 -6.95 -16.92 0.84
C THR A 31 -5.55 -17.09 0.29
N PHE A 32 -5.41 -17.21 -1.03
CA PHE A 32 -4.10 -17.31 -1.68
C PHE A 32 -3.27 -16.04 -1.49
N ALA A 33 -3.87 -14.86 -1.68
CA ALA A 33 -3.21 -13.57 -1.49
C ALA A 33 -2.73 -13.38 -0.05
N VAL A 34 -3.56 -13.69 0.95
CA VAL A 34 -3.19 -13.62 2.37
C VAL A 34 -1.99 -14.52 2.67
N ARG A 35 -1.98 -15.76 2.17
CA ARG A 35 -0.84 -16.67 2.38
C ARG A 35 0.46 -16.15 1.77
N ILE A 36 0.39 -15.50 0.61
CA ILE A 36 1.55 -14.84 0.01
C ILE A 36 2.01 -13.69 0.92
N ILE A 37 1.09 -12.83 1.36
CA ILE A 37 1.41 -11.70 2.24
C ILE A 37 2.09 -12.19 3.51
N GLU A 38 1.53 -13.18 4.20
CA GLU A 38 2.12 -13.77 5.40
C GLU A 38 3.53 -14.32 5.14
N THR A 39 3.72 -15.02 4.01
CA THR A 39 5.03 -15.57 3.63
C THR A 39 6.05 -14.45 3.42
N VAL A 40 5.68 -13.38 2.74
CA VAL A 40 6.59 -12.27 2.45
C VAL A 40 6.88 -11.44 3.70
N VAL A 41 5.86 -11.14 4.52
CA VAL A 41 6.00 -10.36 5.76
C VAL A 41 6.92 -11.07 6.77
N ARG A 42 6.97 -12.41 6.76
CA ARG A 42 7.87 -13.21 7.59
C ARG A 42 9.33 -13.27 7.10
N ARG A 43 9.68 -12.68 5.95
CA ARG A 43 11.07 -12.58 5.47
C ARG A 43 11.77 -11.38 6.12
N TRP A 44 11.92 -11.43 7.43
CA TRP A 44 12.50 -10.38 8.26
C TRP A 44 13.87 -9.92 7.72
N GLY A 45 14.03 -8.61 7.56
CA GLY A 45 15.27 -7.99 7.09
C GLY A 45 15.60 -8.19 5.60
N ASP A 46 14.77 -8.91 4.82
CA ASP A 46 15.00 -9.08 3.39
C ASP A 46 14.49 -7.86 2.60
N THR A 47 15.42 -6.99 2.21
CA THR A 47 15.11 -5.76 1.47
C THR A 47 14.45 -5.99 0.12
N ASN A 48 14.61 -7.19 -0.47
CA ASN A 48 13.98 -7.51 -1.76
C ASN A 48 12.46 -7.66 -1.66
N THR A 49 11.93 -7.76 -0.45
CA THR A 49 10.49 -7.83 -0.20
C THR A 49 9.82 -6.47 -0.10
N LEU A 50 10.59 -5.40 0.11
CA LEU A 50 10.06 -4.06 0.33
C LEU A 50 9.16 -3.54 -0.81
N PRO A 51 9.47 -3.76 -2.11
CA PRO A 51 8.56 -3.36 -3.19
C PRO A 51 7.18 -4.00 -3.09
N PHE A 52 7.12 -5.28 -2.71
CA PHE A 52 5.87 -5.99 -2.50
C PHE A 52 5.11 -5.45 -1.28
N LEU A 53 5.80 -5.28 -0.15
CA LEU A 53 5.21 -4.76 1.09
C LEU A 53 4.66 -3.35 0.89
N HIS A 54 5.40 -2.49 0.18
CA HIS A 54 4.96 -1.17 -0.22
C HIS A 54 3.67 -1.25 -1.04
N THR A 55 3.65 -2.04 -2.11
CA THR A 55 2.48 -2.21 -2.99
C THR A 55 1.23 -2.68 -2.23
N ILE A 56 1.39 -3.70 -1.36
CA ILE A 56 0.27 -4.22 -0.56
C ILE A 56 -0.22 -3.20 0.46
N LEU A 57 0.65 -2.42 1.08
CA LEU A 57 0.22 -1.37 2.01
C LEU A 57 -0.44 -0.19 1.31
N VAL A 58 -0.05 0.15 0.07
CA VAL A 58 -0.78 1.13 -0.76
C VAL A 58 -2.21 0.62 -0.99
N PHE A 59 -2.35 -0.64 -1.42
CA PHE A 59 -3.66 -1.28 -1.61
C PHE A 59 -4.49 -1.29 -0.32
N MET A 60 -3.92 -1.72 0.81
CA MET A 60 -4.64 -1.76 2.08
C MET A 60 -5.01 -0.37 2.58
N SER A 61 -4.11 0.61 2.46
CA SER A 61 -4.37 2.02 2.78
C SER A 61 -5.54 2.56 1.96
N HIS A 62 -5.61 2.21 0.67
CA HIS A 62 -6.76 2.54 -0.15
C HIS A 62 -8.05 1.90 0.39
N MET A 63 -8.02 0.60 0.69
CA MET A 63 -9.18 -0.15 1.20
C MET A 63 -9.72 0.40 2.51
N THR A 64 -8.88 0.97 3.39
CA THR A 64 -9.35 1.59 4.64
C THR A 64 -10.37 2.72 4.44
N ARG A 65 -10.40 3.33 3.26
CA ARG A 65 -11.35 4.40 2.90
C ARG A 65 -12.71 3.88 2.42
N TYR A 66 -12.84 2.57 2.19
CA TYR A 66 -14.04 1.94 1.65
C TYR A 66 -14.54 0.85 2.61
N PRO A 67 -15.40 1.19 3.60
CA PRO A 67 -15.87 0.26 4.63
C PRO A 67 -16.46 -1.05 4.08
N ALA A 68 -17.23 -0.99 3.00
CA ALA A 68 -17.80 -2.17 2.35
C ALA A 68 -16.69 -3.13 1.85
N ALA A 69 -15.68 -2.59 1.17
CA ALA A 69 -14.58 -3.38 0.62
C ALA A 69 -13.68 -3.97 1.72
N ILE A 70 -13.23 -3.16 2.68
CA ILE A 70 -12.33 -3.64 3.74
C ILE A 70 -12.99 -4.66 4.67
N SER A 71 -14.33 -4.65 4.80
CA SER A 71 -15.05 -5.65 5.60
C SER A 71 -14.84 -7.10 5.11
N HIS A 72 -14.51 -7.28 3.83
CA HIS A 72 -14.17 -8.57 3.24
C HIS A 72 -12.71 -8.98 3.50
N LEU A 73 -11.83 -8.03 3.80
CA LEU A 73 -10.39 -8.25 3.93
C LEU A 73 -9.91 -8.26 5.38
N GLU A 74 -10.49 -7.41 6.23
CA GLU A 74 -9.94 -7.07 7.54
C GLU A 74 -9.82 -8.25 8.50
N LYS A 75 -10.65 -9.28 8.34
CA LYS A 75 -10.69 -10.44 9.23
C LYS A 75 -9.58 -11.44 8.95
N VAL A 76 -9.14 -11.52 7.69
CA VAL A 76 -8.15 -12.50 7.22
C VAL A 76 -6.80 -11.86 6.91
N TYR A 77 -6.75 -10.53 6.76
CA TYR A 77 -5.50 -9.83 6.58
C TYR A 77 -4.61 -9.94 7.83
N PRO A 78 -3.30 -10.21 7.68
CA PRO A 78 -2.43 -10.55 8.81
C PRO A 78 -1.92 -9.30 9.56
N TRP A 79 -2.83 -8.54 10.20
CA TRP A 79 -2.51 -7.27 10.86
C TRP A 79 -1.38 -7.38 11.90
N LYS A 80 -1.38 -8.44 12.72
CA LYS A 80 -0.33 -8.65 13.73
C LYS A 80 1.05 -8.79 13.10
N LEU A 81 1.19 -9.63 12.07
CA LEU A 81 2.44 -9.79 11.33
C LEU A 81 2.87 -8.46 10.68
N THR A 82 1.92 -7.72 10.10
CA THR A 82 2.19 -6.39 9.55
C THR A 82 2.73 -5.43 10.61
N SER A 83 2.15 -5.39 11.82
CA SER A 83 2.64 -4.53 12.91
C SER A 83 4.08 -4.89 13.33
N LEU A 84 4.38 -6.18 13.44
CA LEU A 84 5.71 -6.67 13.76
C LEU A 84 6.71 -6.31 12.65
N MET A 85 6.33 -6.47 11.37
CA MET A 85 7.14 -6.08 10.22
C MET A 85 7.44 -4.59 10.20
N LEU A 86 6.44 -3.74 10.46
CA LEU A 86 6.64 -2.30 10.57
C LEU A 86 7.63 -1.95 11.69
N ASN A 87 7.54 -2.61 12.85
CA ASN A 87 8.49 -2.41 13.94
C ASN A 87 9.90 -2.87 13.58
N SER A 88 10.04 -4.04 12.96
CA SER A 88 11.34 -4.53 12.48
C SER A 88 11.95 -3.57 11.45
N LEU A 89 11.14 -3.01 10.57
CA LEU A 89 11.58 -2.03 9.58
C LEU A 89 12.04 -0.74 10.25
N LEU A 90 11.31 -0.26 11.26
CA LEU A 90 11.64 0.93 12.03
C LEU A 90 12.98 0.80 12.75
N VAL A 91 13.27 -0.37 13.33
CA VAL A 91 14.58 -0.68 13.94
C VAL A 91 15.71 -0.65 12.92
N SER A 92 15.42 -0.95 11.65
CA SER A 92 16.41 -0.95 10.56
C SER A 92 16.67 0.43 9.93
N CYS A 93 15.95 1.47 10.36
CA CYS A 93 16.16 2.84 9.91
C CYS A 93 17.37 3.50 10.60
N GLU A 94 17.81 4.63 10.06
CA GLU A 94 18.90 5.40 10.64
C GLU A 94 18.57 5.89 12.06
N PRO A 95 19.57 6.03 12.96
CA PRO A 95 19.35 6.56 14.30
C PRO A 95 18.65 7.92 14.29
N GLY A 96 17.55 8.03 15.04
CA GLY A 96 16.75 9.25 15.12
C GLY A 96 15.71 9.42 14.01
N TYR A 97 15.52 8.40 13.16
CA TYR A 97 14.41 8.36 12.21
C TYR A 97 13.07 8.58 12.93
N LYS A 98 12.19 9.37 12.32
CA LYS A 98 10.83 9.62 12.78
C LYS A 98 9.86 9.25 11.69
N VAL A 99 8.87 8.43 12.05
CA VAL A 99 7.76 8.07 11.16
C VAL A 99 7.04 9.34 10.74
N GLN A 100 6.84 9.49 9.43
CA GLN A 100 6.14 10.63 8.85
C GLN A 100 4.63 10.37 8.83
N SER A 101 3.83 11.42 8.95
CA SER A 101 2.38 11.34 8.83
C SER A 101 1.88 11.45 7.38
N HIS A 102 2.75 11.90 6.47
CA HIS A 102 2.40 12.14 5.07
C HIS A 102 3.53 11.74 4.12
N PHE A 103 3.15 11.53 2.86
CA PHE A 103 4.06 11.26 1.75
C PHE A 103 5.17 12.33 1.70
N ARG A 104 6.44 11.92 1.75
CA ARG A 104 7.58 12.83 1.62
C ARG A 104 7.67 13.35 0.20
N LEU A 105 7.65 14.67 0.04
CA LEU A 105 7.87 15.32 -1.26
C LEU A 105 9.37 15.56 -1.48
N PRO A 106 9.83 15.61 -2.73
CA PRO A 106 11.21 15.99 -3.04
C PRO A 106 11.49 17.40 -2.53
N GLU A 107 12.75 17.69 -2.20
CA GLU A 107 13.15 19.03 -1.82
C GLU A 107 12.91 20.03 -2.97
N LYS A 108 12.73 21.30 -2.60
CA LYS A 108 12.59 22.39 -3.57
C LYS A 108 13.86 22.38 -4.43
N ASP A 109 13.70 22.17 -5.74
CA ASP A 109 14.74 22.02 -6.78
C ASP A 109 15.16 20.57 -7.14
N GLN A 110 14.66 19.55 -6.43
CA GLN A 110 14.82 18.14 -6.84
C GLN A 110 13.62 17.66 -7.67
N LEU A 111 13.90 16.93 -8.75
CA LEU A 111 12.86 16.23 -9.49
C LEU A 111 12.46 14.95 -8.76
N PRO A 112 11.18 14.55 -8.78
CA PRO A 112 10.75 13.26 -8.26
C PRO A 112 11.54 12.12 -8.88
N ARG A 113 11.89 11.13 -8.06
CA ARG A 113 12.42 9.85 -8.52
C ARG A 113 11.49 8.74 -8.03
N PRO A 114 10.42 8.43 -8.78
CA PRO A 114 9.53 7.33 -8.44
C PRO A 114 10.31 6.02 -8.34
N LEU A 115 9.84 5.14 -7.45
CA LEU A 115 10.37 3.78 -7.32
C LEU A 115 9.91 2.92 -8.52
N PRO A 116 10.62 1.82 -8.86
CA PRO A 116 10.18 0.90 -9.89
C PRO A 116 8.73 0.43 -9.72
N GLU A 117 8.33 0.09 -8.49
CA GLU A 117 6.95 -0.30 -8.18
C GLU A 117 5.93 0.85 -8.30
N ASP A 118 6.35 2.12 -8.20
CA ASP A 118 5.46 3.26 -8.42
C ASP A 118 5.00 3.30 -9.87
N PHE A 119 5.92 3.04 -10.81
CA PHE A 119 5.60 2.92 -12.23
C PHE A 119 4.68 1.74 -12.49
N ALA A 120 4.90 0.60 -11.81
CA ALA A 120 4.05 -0.58 -11.94
C ALA A 120 2.63 -0.36 -11.39
N MET A 121 2.49 0.45 -10.33
CA MET A 121 1.20 0.80 -9.75
C MET A 121 0.47 1.93 -10.49
N ARG A 122 1.15 2.66 -11.38
CA ARG A 122 0.58 3.82 -12.08
C ARG A 122 -0.63 3.41 -12.92
N GLY A 123 -1.76 4.06 -12.66
CA GLY A 123 -3.03 3.80 -13.36
C GLY A 123 -3.86 2.67 -12.76
N LEU A 124 -3.40 2.01 -11.70
CA LEU A 124 -4.24 1.12 -10.91
C LEU A 124 -5.16 1.94 -10.00
N LEU A 125 -6.44 1.58 -9.95
CA LEU A 125 -7.47 2.31 -9.22
C LEU A 125 -7.11 2.54 -7.74
N TYR A 126 -6.46 1.57 -7.12
CA TYR A 126 -6.09 1.68 -5.70
C TYR A 126 -4.96 2.66 -5.43
N ALA A 127 -4.19 3.05 -6.45
CA ALA A 127 -3.03 3.93 -6.33
C ALA A 127 -3.29 5.38 -6.81
N GLU A 128 -4.47 5.68 -7.36
CA GLU A 128 -4.78 6.99 -7.95
C GLU A 128 -4.57 8.16 -6.97
N ASP A 129 -5.02 8.00 -5.72
CA ASP A 129 -4.91 9.03 -4.67
C ASP A 129 -3.64 8.90 -3.80
N TYR A 130 -2.75 7.97 -4.14
CA TYR A 130 -1.54 7.72 -3.35
C TYR A 130 -0.39 8.63 -3.74
N PHE A 131 -0.16 8.80 -5.04
CA PHE A 131 0.98 9.58 -5.54
C PHE A 131 0.66 11.08 -5.58
N PRO A 132 1.60 11.96 -5.21
CA PRO A 132 1.46 13.39 -5.40
C PRO A 132 1.25 13.78 -6.87
N ASN A 133 0.67 14.95 -7.07
CA ASN A 133 0.64 15.58 -8.39
C ASN A 133 2.06 15.71 -8.94
N ASP A 134 2.19 15.50 -10.25
CA ASP A 134 3.46 15.58 -10.97
C ASP A 134 4.54 14.56 -10.53
N TRP A 135 4.21 13.56 -9.69
CA TRP A 135 5.18 12.54 -9.22
C TRP A 135 5.91 11.83 -10.36
N PHE A 136 5.21 11.55 -11.45
CA PHE A 136 5.77 10.88 -12.63
C PHE A 136 6.27 11.84 -13.72
N ARG A 137 6.33 13.16 -13.46
CA ARG A 137 6.79 14.17 -14.42
C ARG A 137 8.27 14.47 -14.24
N ASN A 138 9.08 13.46 -14.50
CA ASN A 138 10.52 13.59 -14.61
C ASN A 138 10.99 13.04 -15.95
N ASP A 139 11.06 13.92 -16.95
CA ASP A 139 11.45 13.58 -18.33
C ASP A 139 12.93 13.19 -18.47
N LYS A 140 13.71 13.22 -17.37
CA LYS A 140 15.11 12.78 -17.35
C LYS A 140 15.27 11.29 -17.09
N ILE A 141 14.23 10.60 -16.61
CA ILE A 141 14.26 9.16 -16.35
C ILE A 141 13.87 8.46 -17.65
N ASP A 142 14.84 7.79 -18.28
CA ASP A 142 14.57 6.93 -19.42
C ASP A 142 13.94 5.59 -18.99
N GLU A 143 13.50 4.77 -19.95
CA GLU A 143 12.78 3.52 -19.65
C GLU A 143 13.64 2.52 -18.86
N ASP A 144 14.94 2.47 -19.13
CA ASP A 144 15.86 1.54 -18.48
C ASP A 144 16.15 2.01 -17.04
N GLU A 145 16.25 3.32 -16.81
CA GLU A 145 16.47 3.90 -15.48
C GLU A 145 15.28 3.71 -14.54
N LYS A 146 14.04 3.56 -15.06
CA LYS A 146 12.85 3.29 -14.23
C LYS A 146 12.98 2.05 -13.36
N TYR A 147 13.70 1.04 -13.83
CA TYR A 147 13.86 -0.24 -13.14
C TYR A 147 15.27 -0.41 -12.54
N PHE A 148 16.11 0.63 -12.62
CA PHE A 148 17.45 0.60 -12.07
C PHE A 148 17.43 0.89 -10.56
N GLU A 149 17.76 -0.12 -9.77
CA GLU A 149 17.79 -0.05 -8.31
C GLU A 149 19.02 0.71 -7.78
N LEU A 150 18.77 1.73 -6.96
CA LEU A 150 19.81 2.41 -6.19
C LEU A 150 19.69 2.08 -4.70
N ALA A 151 20.81 2.12 -3.98
CA ALA A 151 20.82 1.90 -2.53
C ALA A 151 19.89 2.89 -1.78
N SER A 152 19.75 4.13 -2.27
CA SER A 152 18.85 5.13 -1.69
C SER A 152 17.37 4.76 -1.82
N MET A 153 16.99 3.93 -2.80
CA MET A 153 15.61 3.48 -2.97
C MET A 153 15.15 2.56 -1.84
N SER A 154 16.08 1.81 -1.22
CA SER A 154 15.75 0.99 -0.05
C SER A 154 15.31 1.87 1.14
N GLU A 155 16.00 2.97 1.41
CA GLU A 155 15.62 3.89 2.49
C GLU A 155 14.31 4.64 2.17
N GLU A 156 14.13 5.05 0.92
CA GLU A 156 12.87 5.63 0.46
C GLU A 156 11.70 4.65 0.67
N ARG A 157 11.86 3.37 0.32
CA ARG A 157 10.83 2.34 0.57
C ARG A 157 10.49 2.19 2.04
N LYS A 158 11.49 2.18 2.93
CA LYS A 158 11.26 2.12 4.38
C LYS A 158 10.38 3.29 4.82
N ASP A 159 10.72 4.50 4.40
CA ASP A 159 9.95 5.71 4.71
C ASP A 159 8.50 5.60 4.23
N ARG A 160 8.28 5.15 2.99
CA ARG A 160 6.95 4.96 2.38
C ARG A 160 6.11 3.94 3.14
N ILE A 161 6.70 2.78 3.46
CA ILE A 161 6.05 1.68 4.19
C ILE A 161 5.64 2.13 5.60
N LEU A 162 6.54 2.79 6.33
CA LEU A 162 6.26 3.27 7.69
C LEU A 162 5.21 4.38 7.70
N THR A 163 5.26 5.30 6.74
CA THR A 163 4.25 6.34 6.55
C THR A 163 2.87 5.76 6.27
N LEU A 164 2.78 4.73 5.41
CA LEU A 164 1.54 4.00 5.15
C LEU A 164 1.02 3.30 6.39
N GLY A 165 1.89 2.65 7.17
CA GLY A 165 1.55 2.05 8.45
C GLY A 165 0.93 3.07 9.42
N SER A 166 1.55 4.23 9.58
CA SER A 166 1.04 5.33 10.41
C SER A 166 -0.31 5.86 9.92
N LYS A 167 -0.46 6.03 8.60
CA LYS A 167 -1.73 6.46 7.99
C LYS A 167 -2.87 5.47 8.27
N ILE A 168 -2.62 4.17 8.17
CA ILE A 168 -3.61 3.14 8.50
C ILE A 168 -3.93 3.15 10.00
N ALA A 169 -2.91 3.31 10.84
CA ALA A 169 -3.02 3.35 12.29
C ALA A 169 -3.82 4.55 12.81
N THR A 170 -3.92 5.63 12.03
CA THR A 170 -4.70 6.84 12.39
C THR A 170 -6.18 6.52 12.67
N SER A 171 -6.73 5.46 12.08
CA SER A 171 -8.11 5.01 12.35
C SER A 171 -8.28 4.33 13.71
N GLY A 172 -7.20 3.79 14.29
CA GLY A 172 -7.22 2.95 15.49
C GLY A 172 -7.90 1.58 15.31
N THR A 173 -8.34 1.24 14.10
CA THR A 173 -9.23 0.07 13.88
C THR A 173 -8.47 -1.22 13.60
N TRP A 174 -7.32 -1.13 12.94
CA TRP A 174 -6.57 -2.29 12.41
C TRP A 174 -5.12 -2.32 12.87
N LEU A 175 -4.47 -1.16 12.80
CA LEU A 175 -3.17 -0.91 13.40
C LEU A 175 -3.31 0.17 14.46
N LEU A 176 -2.42 0.14 15.44
CA LEU A 176 -2.25 1.16 16.45
C LEU A 176 -0.82 1.69 16.34
N TRP A 177 -0.65 2.98 16.59
CA TRP A 177 0.65 3.63 16.67
C TRP A 177 0.77 4.30 18.04
N ASP A 178 1.80 3.92 18.79
CA ASP A 178 2.14 4.54 20.07
C ASP A 178 3.28 5.55 19.84
N GLU A 179 2.99 6.84 20.02
CA GLU A 179 3.97 7.91 19.85
C GLU A 179 5.05 7.90 20.94
N GLU A 180 4.73 7.47 22.16
CA GLU A 180 5.67 7.49 23.29
C GLU A 180 6.74 6.41 23.12
N THR A 181 6.32 5.21 22.75
CA THR A 181 7.25 4.08 22.52
C THR A 181 7.75 3.98 21.09
N SER A 182 7.16 4.75 20.16
CA SER A 182 7.41 4.67 18.72
C SER A 182 7.24 3.25 18.19
N GLN A 183 6.12 2.60 18.53
CA GLN A 183 5.84 1.22 18.14
C GLN A 183 4.45 1.07 17.52
N PHE A 184 4.39 0.19 16.52
CA PHE A 184 3.15 -0.33 15.97
C PHE A 184 2.64 -1.49 16.81
N SER A 185 1.34 -1.54 17.01
CA SER A 185 0.64 -2.69 17.59
C SER A 185 -0.71 -2.89 16.90
N VAL A 186 -1.55 -3.78 17.42
CA VAL A 186 -2.88 -4.06 16.90
C VAL A 186 -3.90 -4.05 18.03
N PRO A 187 -5.18 -3.76 17.74
CA PRO A 187 -6.26 -3.98 18.70
C PRO A 187 -6.37 -5.46 19.10
N GLU A 188 -6.91 -5.73 20.30
CA GLU A 188 -7.05 -7.09 20.87
C GLU A 188 -7.67 -8.11 19.90
N LYS A 189 -8.68 -7.70 19.11
CA LYS A 189 -9.32 -8.57 18.11
C LYS A 189 -8.39 -9.15 17.04
N TYR A 190 -7.25 -8.51 16.81
CA TYR A 190 -6.22 -8.93 15.85
C TYR A 190 -4.93 -9.37 16.53
N ASP A 191 -4.87 -9.32 17.87
CA ASP A 191 -3.71 -9.74 18.63
C ASP A 191 -3.74 -11.26 18.83
N ILE A 192 -3.35 -11.97 17.78
CA ILE A 192 -3.28 -13.43 17.78
C ILE A 192 -1.87 -13.92 18.12
N GLU A 193 -1.78 -15.08 18.76
CA GLU A 193 -0.50 -15.77 18.93
C GLU A 193 0.04 -16.21 17.57
N LEU A 194 1.29 -15.86 17.29
CA LEU A 194 1.97 -16.22 16.07
C LEU A 194 3.04 -17.26 16.37
N GLU A 195 3.02 -18.37 15.64
CA GLU A 195 4.13 -19.31 15.61
C GLU A 195 5.34 -18.66 14.89
N ASP A 196 6.55 -18.93 15.38
CA ASP A 196 7.83 -18.55 14.77
C ASP A 196 8.06 -17.04 14.52
N VAL A 197 7.91 -16.22 15.56
CA VAL A 197 8.38 -14.81 15.54
C VAL A 197 9.81 -14.74 16.08
N PRO A 198 10.78 -14.16 15.36
CA PRO A 198 12.13 -13.93 15.90
C PRO A 198 12.04 -13.05 17.15
N THR A 199 12.74 -13.47 18.21
CA THR A 199 12.87 -12.72 19.47
C THR A 199 13.91 -11.62 19.37
#